data_AF-A0A818X5H4-F1
#
_entry.id   AF-A0A818X5H4-F1
#
_cell.length_a   1.000
_cell.length_b   1.000
_cell.length_c   1.000
_cell.angle_alpha   90.00
_cell.angle_beta   90.00
_cell.angle_gamma   90.00
#
_symmetry.space_group_name_H-M   'P 1'
#
loop_
_entity.id
_entity.type
_entity.pdbx_description
1 polymer ?
#
loop_
_entity_poly.entity_id
_entity_poly.type
_entity_poly.pdbx_seq_one_letter_code
_entity_poly.pdbx_strand_id
1 'polypeptide(L)'
;MVTLKKLSLNICVGESGDRLTRASKILEELTGQKPSVGHAQRTIRSFGIQRNEEISVFCSVRNILANDLLERALRIKEYRLPSKCFSEEGTFCFGIDEHIDLDGMKYDPNIGIFGMNFVVICGKSGTDNRVTKEEAIQWKCFLHLQRFLSTVTTRFDPCTGCEIPCTTHVTYPPEIVKEIDQSNMDNSVEKHRRHLCIGQTFSHTQWPKHIKNLHDGYIKELERILTEKQSDIGYSVKLTSAVVESKNDLKQTADWYLFPDQIKINNVTMKQIEPIIDKLFVKDQSVIEIKHKTKTIEQQLEENNNLPVFSEQITCERLQGLWVLVCCHNQRDQRCGVIGPILVDEIEKYIQKTDRVDNIHSLKISHIGGHRFAGNVIVYPSGTWYGRVLPCHIPLLIDAHVSSSSSNDLKEKLKPLLRGYLDTS
;
A
#
# COMPACT_ATOMS: atom_id res chain seq x y z
N MET A 1 -33.27 -7.62 -6.59
CA MET A 1 -31.93 -8.04 -6.11
C MET A 1 -31.55 -9.32 -6.84
N VAL A 2 -30.38 -9.34 -7.49
CA VAL A 2 -29.87 -10.54 -8.21
C VAL A 2 -29.14 -11.45 -7.20
N THR A 3 -29.32 -12.76 -7.35
CA THR A 3 -28.81 -13.78 -6.43
C THR A 3 -28.17 -14.92 -7.22
N LEU A 4 -27.12 -15.52 -6.66
CA LEU A 4 -26.54 -16.75 -7.19
C LEU A 4 -27.50 -17.91 -6.93
N LYS A 5 -28.05 -18.51 -8.00
CA LYS A 5 -28.97 -19.65 -7.87
C LYS A 5 -28.21 -20.97 -7.87
N LYS A 6 -27.23 -21.09 -8.76
CA LYS A 6 -26.46 -22.32 -8.96
C LYS A 6 -25.11 -22.00 -9.58
N LEU A 7 -24.07 -22.65 -9.08
CA LEU A 7 -22.76 -22.71 -9.73
C LEU A 7 -22.52 -24.15 -10.19
N SER A 8 -22.19 -24.33 -11.46
CA SER A 8 -21.81 -25.63 -12.01
C SER A 8 -20.35 -25.59 -12.43
N LEU A 9 -19.57 -26.54 -11.91
CA LEU A 9 -18.18 -26.76 -12.27
C LEU A 9 -18.15 -27.92 -13.27
N ASN A 10 -17.40 -27.78 -14.35
CA ASN A 10 -17.28 -28.82 -15.37
C ASN A 10 -15.81 -28.99 -15.78
N ILE A 11 -15.32 -30.22 -15.71
CA ILE A 11 -14.04 -30.64 -16.25
C ILE A 11 -14.31 -31.62 -17.38
N CYS A 12 -13.92 -31.24 -18.60
CA CYS A 12 -14.02 -32.10 -19.77
C CYS A 12 -12.63 -32.65 -20.08
N VAL A 13 -12.44 -33.96 -19.93
CA VAL A 13 -11.17 -34.63 -20.18
C VAL A 13 -11.12 -35.16 -21.61
N GLY A 14 -12.28 -35.55 -22.16
CA GLY A 14 -12.41 -36.00 -23.55
C GLY A 14 -11.96 -37.45 -23.80
N GLU A 15 -11.65 -38.19 -22.74
CA GLU A 15 -11.27 -39.60 -22.78
C GLU A 15 -11.80 -40.31 -21.52
N SER A 16 -12.11 -41.61 -21.65
CA SER A 16 -12.43 -42.47 -20.51
C SER A 16 -11.17 -42.98 -19.81
N GLY A 17 -11.30 -43.38 -18.54
CA GLY A 17 -10.24 -44.05 -17.78
C GLY A 17 -9.72 -43.28 -16.56
N ASP A 18 -8.46 -43.51 -16.20
CA ASP A 18 -7.87 -43.03 -14.95
C ASP A 18 -7.88 -41.51 -14.81
N ARG A 19 -7.72 -40.80 -15.93
CA ARG A 19 -7.69 -39.34 -15.94
C ARG A 19 -9.03 -38.72 -15.57
N LEU A 20 -10.14 -39.35 -15.97
CA LEU A 20 -11.49 -38.98 -15.55
C LEU A 20 -11.67 -39.19 -14.05
N THR A 21 -11.16 -40.30 -13.53
CA THR A 21 -11.21 -40.62 -12.08
C THR A 21 -10.42 -39.61 -11.25
N ARG A 22 -9.26 -39.16 -11.74
CA ARG A 22 -8.46 -38.09 -11.10
C ARG A 22 -9.20 -36.74 -11.10
N ALA A 23 -9.81 -36.37 -12.23
CA ALA A 23 -10.64 -35.17 -12.32
C ALA A 23 -11.85 -35.22 -11.36
N SER A 24 -12.45 -36.40 -11.19
CA SER A 24 -13.52 -36.62 -10.20
C SER A 24 -13.04 -36.36 -8.77
N LYS A 25 -11.85 -36.85 -8.41
CA LYS A 25 -11.28 -36.61 -7.07
C LYS A 25 -11.03 -35.12 -6.82
N ILE A 26 -10.53 -34.37 -7.81
CA ILE A 26 -10.33 -32.92 -7.68
C ILE A 26 -11.65 -32.20 -7.41
N LEU A 27 -12.71 -32.53 -8.16
CA LEU A 27 -14.01 -31.90 -7.96
C LEU A 27 -14.63 -32.28 -6.60
N GLU A 28 -14.41 -33.51 -6.14
CA GLU A 28 -14.84 -33.97 -4.82
C GLU A 28 -14.09 -33.24 -3.69
N GLU A 29 -12.77 -33.05 -3.81
CA GLU A 29 -11.96 -32.27 -2.87
C GLU A 29 -12.37 -30.79 -2.84
N LEU A 30 -12.62 -30.20 -4.00
CA LEU A 30 -13.00 -28.79 -4.12
C LEU A 30 -14.42 -28.50 -3.60
N THR A 31 -15.36 -29.43 -3.79
CA THR A 31 -16.79 -29.20 -3.48
C THR A 31 -17.30 -29.95 -2.25
N GLY A 32 -16.58 -30.96 -1.77
CA GLY A 32 -17.03 -31.88 -0.72
C GLY A 32 -18.24 -32.73 -1.13
N GLN A 33 -18.59 -32.76 -2.42
CA GLN A 33 -19.74 -33.48 -2.96
C GLN A 33 -19.30 -34.48 -4.01
N LYS A 34 -20.01 -35.62 -4.08
CA LYS A 34 -19.76 -36.61 -5.12
C LYS A 34 -20.15 -36.04 -6.49
N PRO A 35 -19.21 -35.90 -7.43
CA PRO A 35 -19.51 -35.32 -8.73
C PRO A 35 -20.25 -36.31 -9.65
N SER A 36 -20.93 -35.76 -10.65
CA SER A 36 -21.68 -36.53 -11.65
C SER A 36 -20.87 -36.67 -12.94
N VAL A 37 -20.98 -37.83 -13.59
CA VAL A 37 -20.27 -38.13 -14.84
C VAL A 37 -21.15 -37.78 -16.04
N GLY A 38 -20.54 -37.21 -17.07
CA GLY A 38 -21.16 -36.88 -18.35
C GLY A 38 -20.82 -37.90 -19.42
N HIS A 39 -21.84 -38.35 -20.15
CA HIS A 39 -21.68 -39.32 -21.25
C HIS A 39 -21.72 -38.65 -22.63
N ALA A 40 -20.92 -39.17 -23.56
CA ALA A 40 -20.90 -38.74 -24.94
C ALA A 40 -22.20 -39.11 -25.67
N GLN A 41 -22.89 -38.12 -26.24
CA GLN A 41 -24.16 -38.38 -26.95
C GLN A 41 -23.96 -38.98 -28.36
N ARG A 42 -22.80 -38.73 -28.99
CA ARG A 42 -22.48 -39.14 -30.36
C ARG A 42 -21.04 -39.61 -30.45
N THR A 43 -20.77 -40.54 -31.36
CA THR A 43 -19.41 -40.96 -31.70
C THR A 43 -18.78 -39.91 -32.62
N ILE A 44 -17.61 -39.38 -32.24
CA ILE A 44 -16.84 -38.44 -33.06
C ILE A 44 -15.40 -38.94 -33.17
N ARG A 45 -15.07 -39.54 -34.32
CA ARG A 45 -13.78 -40.20 -34.54
C ARG A 45 -12.57 -39.26 -34.44
N SER A 46 -12.73 -37.99 -34.84
CA SER A 46 -11.64 -37.00 -34.78
C SER A 46 -11.19 -36.67 -33.35
N PHE A 47 -12.07 -36.84 -32.37
CA PHE A 47 -11.77 -36.63 -30.95
C PHE A 47 -11.54 -37.96 -30.20
N GLY A 48 -11.58 -39.10 -30.88
CA GLY A 48 -11.44 -40.42 -30.24
C GLY A 48 -12.62 -40.84 -29.36
N ILE A 49 -13.76 -40.13 -29.39
CA ILE A 49 -14.88 -40.33 -28.47
C ILE A 49 -15.93 -41.29 -29.06
N GLN A 50 -16.35 -42.30 -28.29
CA GLN A 50 -17.44 -43.20 -28.62
C GLN A 50 -18.76 -42.82 -27.95
N ARG A 51 -19.89 -43.19 -28.56
CA ARG A 51 -21.23 -42.95 -27.98
C ARG A 51 -21.37 -43.69 -26.64
N ASN A 52 -21.97 -43.00 -25.67
CA ASN A 52 -22.18 -43.43 -24.28
C ASN A 52 -20.90 -43.60 -23.45
N GLU A 53 -19.75 -43.21 -23.97
CA GLU A 53 -18.51 -43.16 -23.21
C GLU A 53 -18.53 -42.05 -22.16
N GLU A 54 -17.89 -42.27 -21.02
CA GLU A 54 -17.73 -41.28 -19.96
C GLU A 54 -16.61 -40.30 -20.31
N ILE A 55 -16.95 -39.01 -20.48
CA ILE A 55 -16.03 -38.01 -21.07
C ILE A 55 -15.76 -36.80 -20.17
N SER A 56 -16.67 -36.49 -19.26
CA SER A 56 -16.59 -35.29 -18.43
C SER A 56 -17.10 -35.55 -17.03
N VAL A 57 -16.69 -34.70 -16.11
CA VAL A 57 -17.17 -34.71 -14.73
C VAL A 57 -17.66 -33.31 -14.39
N PHE A 58 -18.84 -33.22 -13.79
CA PHE A 58 -19.40 -31.96 -13.35
C PHE A 58 -19.99 -32.05 -11.95
N CYS A 59 -19.88 -30.94 -11.21
CA CYS A 59 -20.45 -30.80 -9.88
C CYS A 59 -21.30 -29.53 -9.81
N SER A 60 -22.45 -29.62 -9.18
CA SER A 60 -23.41 -28.54 -9.04
C SER A 60 -23.51 -28.11 -7.58
N VAL A 61 -23.00 -26.93 -7.27
CA VAL A 61 -23.00 -26.37 -5.92
C VAL A 61 -23.96 -25.18 -5.82
N ARG A 62 -24.51 -24.97 -4.62
CA ARG A 62 -25.45 -23.87 -4.30
C ARG A 62 -25.07 -23.20 -2.99
N ASN A 63 -25.77 -22.11 -2.66
CA ASN A 63 -25.67 -21.40 -1.38
C ASN A 63 -24.26 -20.83 -1.12
N ILE A 64 -23.84 -20.85 0.16
CA ILE A 64 -22.60 -20.24 0.65
C ILE A 64 -21.37 -20.85 -0.03
N LEU A 65 -21.35 -22.17 -0.21
CA LEU A 65 -20.25 -22.88 -0.88
C LEU A 65 -20.06 -22.39 -2.31
N ALA A 66 -21.16 -22.18 -3.05
CA ALA A 66 -21.10 -21.66 -4.42
C ALA A 66 -20.56 -20.22 -4.47
N ASN A 67 -20.92 -19.38 -3.49
CA ASN A 67 -20.40 -18.02 -3.40
C ASN A 67 -18.90 -17.99 -3.09
N ASP A 68 -18.42 -18.88 -2.22
CA ASP A 68 -17.00 -18.96 -1.87
C ASP A 68 -16.15 -19.45 -3.06
N LEU A 69 -16.57 -20.53 -3.72
CA LEU A 69 -15.87 -21.06 -4.90
C LEU A 69 -15.86 -20.06 -6.07
N LEU A 70 -16.97 -19.35 -6.30
CA LEU A 70 -17.02 -18.31 -7.32
C LEU A 70 -16.07 -17.15 -7.01
N GLU A 71 -15.91 -16.79 -5.74
CA GLU A 71 -14.97 -15.72 -5.35
C GLU A 71 -13.52 -16.10 -5.64
N ARG A 72 -13.11 -17.31 -5.23
CA ARG A 72 -11.75 -17.81 -5.50
C ARG A 72 -11.46 -17.84 -7.00
N ALA A 73 -12.43 -18.29 -7.79
CA ALA A 73 -12.32 -18.36 -9.23
C ALA A 73 -12.25 -16.97 -9.91
N LEU A 74 -13.03 -16.00 -9.44
CA LEU A 74 -13.01 -14.63 -9.96
C LEU A 74 -11.71 -13.89 -9.58
N ARG A 75 -11.09 -14.22 -8.45
CA ARG A 75 -9.79 -13.66 -8.03
C ARG A 75 -8.69 -13.97 -9.03
N ILE A 76 -8.63 -15.21 -9.52
CA ILE A 76 -7.65 -15.66 -10.52
C ILE A 76 -7.81 -14.90 -11.84
N LYS A 77 -9.06 -14.60 -12.22
CA LYS A 77 -9.35 -13.79 -13.42
C LYS A 77 -9.32 -12.28 -13.14
N GLU A 78 -8.69 -11.84 -12.05
CA GLU A 78 -8.58 -10.43 -11.62
C GLU A 78 -9.92 -9.68 -11.60
N TYR A 79 -11.02 -10.41 -11.35
CA TYR A 79 -12.40 -9.90 -11.46
C TYR A 79 -12.73 -9.30 -12.83
N ARG A 80 -11.98 -9.60 -13.88
CA ARG A 80 -12.16 -9.13 -15.26
C ARG A 80 -12.67 -10.27 -16.13
N LEU A 81 -13.87 -10.07 -16.70
CA LEU A 81 -14.48 -11.01 -17.64
C LEU A 81 -14.98 -10.19 -18.84
N PRO A 82 -14.63 -10.57 -20.08
CA PRO A 82 -15.12 -9.87 -21.24
C PRO A 82 -16.63 -10.08 -21.44
N SER A 83 -17.32 -9.11 -22.05
CA SER A 83 -18.78 -9.11 -22.22
C SER A 83 -19.33 -10.30 -23.01
N LYS A 84 -18.47 -11.00 -23.77
CA LYS A 84 -18.79 -12.24 -24.49
C LYS A 84 -19.06 -13.43 -23.58
N CYS A 85 -18.59 -13.37 -22.32
CA CYS A 85 -18.82 -14.43 -21.34
C CYS A 85 -20.24 -14.43 -20.76
N PHE A 86 -21.04 -13.39 -21.03
CA PHE A 86 -22.38 -13.21 -20.49
C PHE A 86 -23.43 -13.52 -21.57
N SER A 87 -24.35 -14.42 -21.25
CA SER A 87 -25.54 -14.68 -22.06
C SER A 87 -26.61 -13.61 -21.87
N GLU A 88 -27.54 -13.55 -22.82
CA GLU A 88 -28.71 -12.67 -22.74
C GLU A 88 -29.62 -13.02 -21.55
N GLU A 89 -29.60 -14.30 -21.14
CA GLU A 89 -30.36 -14.85 -20.02
C GLU A 89 -29.69 -14.64 -18.65
N GLY A 90 -28.64 -13.82 -18.57
CA GLY A 90 -27.99 -13.46 -17.32
C GLY A 90 -27.16 -14.58 -16.68
N THR A 91 -26.82 -15.61 -17.46
CA THR A 91 -25.85 -16.65 -17.10
C THR A 91 -24.49 -16.24 -17.64
N PHE A 92 -23.41 -16.53 -16.91
CA PHE A 92 -22.07 -16.29 -17.44
C PHE A 92 -21.14 -17.47 -17.19
N CYS A 93 -20.22 -17.65 -18.13
CA CYS A 93 -19.29 -18.76 -18.14
C CYS A 93 -17.86 -18.27 -18.31
N PHE A 94 -16.94 -18.87 -17.57
CA PHE A 94 -15.51 -18.62 -17.73
C PHE A 94 -14.71 -19.87 -17.37
N GLY A 95 -13.55 -20.02 -18.02
CA GLY A 95 -12.64 -21.14 -17.81
C GLY A 95 -11.42 -20.73 -16.98
N ILE A 96 -10.94 -21.63 -16.14
CA ILE A 96 -9.64 -21.57 -15.47
C ILE A 96 -8.79 -22.67 -16.06
N ASP A 97 -7.57 -22.33 -16.46
CA ASP A 97 -6.66 -23.23 -17.18
C ASP A 97 -5.99 -24.24 -16.23
N GLU A 98 -5.73 -23.82 -14.99
CA GLU A 98 -5.08 -24.64 -13.97
C GLU A 98 -5.87 -24.65 -12.66
N HIS A 99 -6.33 -25.82 -12.21
CA HIS A 99 -7.04 -25.93 -10.93
C HIS A 99 -6.16 -25.60 -9.71
N ILE A 100 -4.83 -25.64 -9.84
CA ILE A 100 -3.89 -25.31 -8.75
C ILE A 100 -3.88 -23.82 -8.40
N ASP A 101 -4.32 -22.95 -9.32
CA ASP A 101 -4.45 -21.52 -9.06
C ASP A 101 -5.58 -21.22 -8.05
N LEU A 102 -6.48 -22.19 -7.82
CA LEU A 102 -7.53 -22.05 -6.81
C LEU A 102 -6.93 -22.23 -5.41
N ASP A 103 -6.98 -21.15 -4.63
CA ASP A 103 -6.63 -21.12 -3.22
C ASP A 103 -7.23 -22.32 -2.46
N GLY A 104 -6.38 -23.23 -1.98
CA GLY A 104 -6.76 -24.40 -1.19
C GLY A 104 -6.34 -25.75 -1.78
N MET A 105 -5.93 -25.83 -3.05
CA MET A 105 -5.46 -27.07 -3.66
C MET A 105 -3.93 -27.13 -3.69
N LYS A 106 -3.34 -28.23 -3.20
CA LYS A 106 -1.90 -28.48 -3.35
C LYS A 106 -1.62 -29.23 -4.65
N TYR A 107 -0.45 -29.00 -5.22
CA TYR A 107 0.02 -29.78 -6.36
C TYR A 107 0.33 -31.22 -5.93
N ASP A 108 -0.38 -32.19 -6.52
CA ASP A 108 -0.06 -33.62 -6.42
C ASP A 108 0.43 -34.14 -7.79
N PRO A 109 1.69 -34.63 -7.88
CA PRO A 109 2.25 -35.20 -9.11
C PRO A 109 1.42 -36.34 -9.70
N ASN A 110 0.68 -37.09 -8.87
CA ASN A 110 -0.12 -38.22 -9.32
C ASN A 110 -1.43 -37.81 -9.99
N ILE A 111 -1.94 -36.62 -9.68
CA ILE A 111 -3.23 -36.14 -10.18
C ILE A 111 -3.02 -35.42 -11.52
N GLY A 112 -2.01 -34.57 -11.62
CA GLY A 112 -1.74 -33.75 -12.80
C GLY A 112 -2.63 -32.51 -12.89
N ILE A 113 -2.30 -31.56 -13.78
CA ILE A 113 -2.99 -30.27 -13.90
C ILE A 113 -4.21 -30.39 -14.83
N PHE A 114 -5.30 -29.74 -14.45
CA PHE A 114 -6.58 -29.77 -15.16
C PHE A 114 -7.17 -28.37 -15.26
N GLY A 115 -7.70 -28.06 -16.44
CA GLY A 115 -8.56 -26.90 -16.65
C GLY A 115 -10.01 -27.21 -16.28
N MET A 116 -10.73 -26.19 -15.83
CA MET A 116 -12.13 -26.31 -15.43
C MET A 116 -12.95 -25.11 -15.89
N ASN A 117 -14.23 -25.34 -16.14
CA ASN A 117 -15.18 -24.32 -16.52
C ASN A 117 -16.17 -24.03 -15.40
N PHE A 118 -16.35 -22.76 -15.09
CA PHE A 118 -17.34 -22.24 -14.15
C PHE A 118 -18.54 -21.74 -14.94
N VAL A 119 -19.71 -22.30 -14.66
CA VAL A 119 -21.00 -21.87 -15.21
C VAL A 119 -21.84 -21.30 -14.08
N VAL A 120 -22.10 -20.01 -14.13
CA VAL A 120 -22.74 -19.25 -13.06
C VAL A 120 -24.15 -18.86 -13.47
N ILE A 121 -25.15 -19.39 -12.77
CA ILE A 121 -26.56 -19.11 -13.04
C ILE A 121 -27.08 -18.12 -12.01
N CYS A 122 -27.45 -16.94 -12.50
CA CYS A 122 -28.00 -15.84 -11.70
C CYS A 122 -29.53 -15.80 -11.83
N GLY A 123 -30.22 -15.38 -10.77
CA GLY A 123 -31.68 -15.23 -10.76
C GLY A 123 -32.14 -14.09 -9.87
N LYS A 124 -33.37 -13.61 -10.07
CA LYS A 124 -33.97 -12.60 -9.18
C LYS A 124 -34.33 -13.22 -7.82
N SER A 125 -34.16 -12.44 -6.75
CA SER A 125 -34.58 -12.86 -5.41
C SER A 125 -36.09 -13.05 -5.37
N GLY A 126 -36.57 -14.14 -4.78
CA GLY A 126 -38.00 -14.43 -4.58
C GLY A 126 -38.79 -14.90 -5.81
N THR A 127 -38.19 -15.02 -6.99
CA THR A 127 -38.84 -15.54 -8.21
C THR A 127 -37.89 -16.45 -9.01
N ASP A 128 -38.44 -17.28 -9.91
CA ASP A 128 -37.69 -18.05 -10.92
C ASP A 128 -37.39 -17.24 -12.19
N ASN A 129 -37.66 -15.93 -12.15
CA ASN A 129 -37.44 -15.04 -13.28
C ASN A 129 -35.95 -14.90 -13.58
N ARG A 130 -35.63 -15.01 -14.87
CA ARG A 130 -34.29 -14.81 -15.43
C ARG A 130 -33.87 -13.35 -15.31
N VAL A 131 -32.56 -13.14 -15.28
CA VAL A 131 -31.90 -11.85 -15.15
C VAL A 131 -31.43 -11.43 -16.54
N THR A 132 -31.47 -10.14 -16.88
CA THR A 132 -30.93 -9.70 -18.17
C THR A 132 -29.40 -9.70 -18.16
N LYS A 133 -28.78 -9.69 -19.35
CA LYS A 133 -27.32 -9.54 -19.49
C LYS A 133 -26.78 -8.33 -18.71
N GLU A 134 -27.47 -7.19 -18.80
CA GLU A 134 -27.08 -5.95 -18.13
C GLU A 134 -27.19 -6.07 -16.61
N GLU A 135 -28.28 -6.67 -16.12
CA GLU A 135 -28.48 -6.93 -14.69
C GLU A 135 -27.44 -7.93 -14.14
N ALA A 136 -26.99 -8.91 -14.94
CA ALA A 136 -25.94 -9.85 -14.56
C ALA A 136 -24.54 -9.21 -14.55
N ILE A 137 -24.23 -8.33 -15.51
CA ILE A 137 -23.00 -7.53 -15.52
C ILE A 137 -22.98 -6.59 -14.31
N GLN A 138 -24.09 -5.91 -14.04
CA GLN A 138 -24.24 -5.06 -12.86
C GLN A 138 -24.15 -5.87 -11.57
N TRP A 139 -24.69 -7.09 -11.52
CA TRP A 139 -24.57 -7.95 -10.35
C TRP A 139 -23.13 -8.44 -10.13
N LYS A 140 -22.35 -8.69 -11.17
CA LYS A 140 -20.90 -8.91 -11.02
C LYS A 140 -20.22 -7.69 -10.40
N CYS A 141 -20.53 -6.49 -10.89
CA CYS A 141 -20.06 -5.23 -10.27
C CYS A 141 -20.56 -5.09 -8.82
N PHE A 142 -21.75 -5.61 -8.52
CA PHE A 142 -22.33 -5.61 -7.18
C PHE A 142 -21.70 -6.66 -6.26
N LEU A 143 -21.36 -7.87 -6.73
CA LEU A 143 -20.56 -8.86 -5.99
C LEU A 143 -19.17 -8.31 -5.68
N HIS A 144 -18.58 -7.61 -6.66
CA HIS A 144 -17.38 -6.83 -6.44
C HIS A 144 -17.62 -5.78 -5.35
N LEU A 145 -18.73 -5.02 -5.38
CA LEU A 145 -19.08 -4.04 -4.35
C LEU A 145 -19.38 -4.65 -2.96
N GLN A 146 -20.15 -5.74 -2.87
CA GLN A 146 -20.61 -6.35 -1.61
C GLN A 146 -19.48 -7.09 -0.90
N ARG A 147 -18.49 -7.64 -1.63
CA ARG A 147 -17.26 -8.20 -1.04
C ARG A 147 -16.14 -7.16 -0.93
N PHE A 148 -16.11 -6.14 -1.78
CA PHE A 148 -15.43 -4.88 -1.44
C PHE A 148 -16.09 -4.19 -0.23
N LEU A 149 -17.22 -4.70 0.28
CA LEU A 149 -17.77 -4.31 1.58
C LEU A 149 -17.51 -5.39 2.65
N SER A 150 -17.56 -6.70 2.34
CA SER A 150 -17.38 -7.79 3.34
C SER A 150 -15.94 -8.27 3.53
N THR A 151 -15.10 -8.33 2.50
CA THR A 151 -13.63 -8.45 2.63
C THR A 151 -13.02 -7.12 3.12
N VAL A 152 -13.87 -6.08 3.20
CA VAL A 152 -13.65 -4.80 3.89
C VAL A 152 -14.24 -4.80 5.31
N THR A 153 -14.87 -5.88 5.77
CA THR A 153 -15.27 -6.03 7.20
C THR A 153 -14.24 -6.72 8.10
N THR A 154 -13.03 -6.97 7.61
CA THR A 154 -11.81 -6.81 8.43
C THR A 154 -10.84 -5.82 7.80
N ARG A 155 -11.35 -4.86 7.01
CA ARG A 155 -10.64 -3.60 6.83
C ARG A 155 -11.10 -2.70 7.95
N PHE A 156 -10.12 -2.33 8.74
CA PHE A 156 -9.99 -0.99 9.27
C PHE A 156 -10.79 0.01 8.42
N ASP A 157 -11.99 0.37 8.89
CA ASP A 157 -12.72 1.49 8.33
C ASP A 157 -11.90 2.72 8.73
N PRO A 158 -11.31 3.46 7.80
CA PRO A 158 -10.52 4.64 8.15
C PRO A 158 -11.32 5.70 8.92
N CYS A 159 -12.65 5.54 8.99
CA CYS A 159 -13.60 6.34 9.77
C CYS A 159 -14.06 5.67 11.07
N THR A 160 -13.55 4.50 11.50
CA THR A 160 -13.96 3.84 12.77
C THR A 160 -13.57 4.62 14.04
N GLY A 161 -12.78 5.69 13.91
CA GLY A 161 -12.55 6.67 14.97
C GLY A 161 -13.48 7.90 14.93
N CYS A 162 -14.30 8.06 13.89
CA CYS A 162 -15.29 9.12 13.81
C CYS A 162 -16.60 8.64 14.42
N GLU A 163 -17.21 9.45 15.29
CA GLU A 163 -18.50 9.10 15.92
C GLU A 163 -19.66 8.95 14.91
N ILE A 164 -19.44 9.31 13.64
CA ILE A 164 -20.40 9.22 12.53
C ILE A 164 -19.60 8.97 11.23
N PRO A 165 -19.99 8.05 10.32
CA PRO A 165 -19.39 7.95 8.98
C PRO A 165 -19.58 9.29 8.26
N CYS A 166 -18.50 10.05 8.19
CA CYS A 166 -18.49 11.47 7.91
C CYS A 166 -18.53 11.71 6.39
N THR A 167 -19.64 12.26 5.91
CA THR A 167 -19.87 12.69 4.51
C THR A 167 -19.10 13.96 4.12
N THR A 168 -18.24 14.46 5.01
CA THR A 168 -17.61 15.79 4.95
C THR A 168 -16.12 15.80 4.59
N HIS A 169 -15.47 14.64 4.40
CA HIS A 169 -14.03 14.62 4.12
C HIS A 169 -13.70 14.73 2.64
N VAL A 170 -12.60 15.41 2.35
CA VAL A 170 -12.00 15.47 1.01
C VAL A 170 -11.60 14.05 0.61
N THR A 171 -12.34 13.48 -0.34
CA THR A 171 -12.03 12.16 -0.89
C THR A 171 -10.96 12.27 -1.96
N TYR A 172 -10.02 11.34 -1.99
CA TYR A 172 -9.07 11.26 -3.10
C TYR A 172 -9.78 10.90 -4.41
N PRO A 173 -9.23 11.33 -5.55
CA PRO A 173 -9.75 10.94 -6.85
C PRO A 173 -9.85 9.40 -6.97
N PRO A 174 -11.01 8.85 -7.36
CA PRO A 174 -11.24 7.40 -7.34
C PRO A 174 -10.31 6.63 -8.29
N GLU A 175 -9.81 7.29 -9.33
CA GLU A 175 -8.82 6.73 -10.26
C GLU A 175 -7.49 6.44 -9.56
N ILE A 176 -7.00 7.39 -8.77
CA ILE A 176 -5.76 7.26 -8.00
C ILE A 176 -5.92 6.21 -6.90
N VAL A 177 -7.06 6.19 -6.22
CA VAL A 177 -7.32 5.21 -5.14
C VAL A 177 -7.30 3.77 -5.66
N LYS A 178 -7.85 3.51 -6.86
CA LYS A 178 -7.85 2.18 -7.48
C LYS A 178 -6.44 1.67 -7.78
N GLU A 179 -5.51 2.59 -8.01
CA GLU A 179 -4.14 2.28 -8.33
C GLU A 179 -3.26 2.01 -7.10
N ILE A 180 -3.71 2.39 -5.89
CA ILE A 180 -2.98 2.15 -4.64
C ILE A 180 -3.07 0.67 -4.30
N ASP A 181 -1.90 0.03 -4.23
CA ASP A 181 -1.75 -1.37 -3.80
C ASP A 181 -2.30 -1.54 -2.39
N GLN A 182 -3.05 -2.63 -2.15
CA GLN A 182 -3.71 -2.97 -0.88
C GLN A 182 -3.05 -4.16 -0.15
N SER A 183 -1.90 -4.65 -0.61
CA SER A 183 -1.11 -5.74 0.01
C SER A 183 -0.53 -5.38 1.39
N ASN A 184 0.13 -6.33 2.08
CA ASN A 184 0.74 -6.04 3.38
C ASN A 184 1.86 -4.98 3.24
N MET A 185 1.86 -3.99 4.12
CA MET A 185 2.82 -2.88 4.17
C MET A 185 3.92 -3.07 5.23
N ASP A 186 3.81 -4.06 6.10
CA ASP A 186 4.77 -4.30 7.18
C ASP A 186 6.20 -4.42 6.65
N ASN A 187 7.10 -3.59 7.19
CA ASN A 187 8.51 -3.51 6.79
C ASN A 187 8.73 -3.31 5.28
N SER A 188 7.80 -2.63 4.61
CA SER A 188 7.87 -2.37 3.16
C SER A 188 8.79 -1.21 2.76
N VAL A 189 9.52 -0.64 3.73
CA VAL A 189 10.44 0.48 3.54
C VAL A 189 11.83 0.07 3.98
N GLU A 190 12.84 0.51 3.23
CA GLU A 190 14.23 0.38 3.65
C GLU A 190 14.41 1.15 4.97
N LYS A 191 14.93 0.45 5.97
CA LYS A 191 15.23 1.07 7.25
C LYS A 191 16.33 2.09 7.05
N HIS A 192 16.17 3.25 7.67
CA HIS A 192 17.20 4.28 7.73
C HIS A 192 17.39 4.72 9.16
N ARG A 193 18.60 5.19 9.47
CA ARG A 193 18.96 5.63 10.82
C ARG A 193 18.86 7.14 10.96
N ARG A 194 19.35 7.89 9.97
CA ARG A 194 19.20 9.34 9.90
C ARG A 194 18.50 9.74 8.63
N HIS A 195 17.71 10.80 8.69
CA HIS A 195 17.02 11.40 7.56
C HIS A 195 17.48 12.83 7.43
N LEU A 196 18.24 13.08 6.38
CA LEU A 196 18.69 14.40 5.98
C LEU A 196 17.70 14.98 4.96
N CYS A 197 16.99 16.03 5.35
CA CYS A 197 16.10 16.78 4.50
C CYS A 197 16.76 18.11 4.07
N ILE A 198 16.79 18.39 2.78
CA ILE A 198 17.37 19.61 2.21
C ILE A 198 16.24 20.59 1.89
N GLY A 199 16.21 21.72 2.59
CA GLY A 199 15.25 22.79 2.39
C GLY A 199 15.49 23.54 1.08
N GLN A 200 14.45 23.65 0.27
CA GLN A 200 14.46 24.32 -1.03
C GLN A 200 13.27 25.28 -1.13
N THR A 201 13.48 26.42 -1.80
CA THR A 201 12.48 27.50 -1.90
C THR A 201 11.46 27.30 -3.02
N PHE A 202 11.71 26.39 -3.96
CA PHE A 202 10.83 26.18 -5.10
C PHE A 202 9.76 25.10 -4.83
N SER A 203 8.65 25.20 -5.56
CA SER A 203 7.48 24.35 -5.34
C SER A 203 7.74 22.88 -5.65
N HIS A 204 7.12 21.98 -4.88
CA HIS A 204 7.13 20.53 -5.07
C HIS A 204 6.72 20.08 -6.49
N THR A 205 5.95 20.90 -7.22
CA THR A 205 5.53 20.62 -8.60
C THR A 205 6.67 20.71 -9.62
N GLN A 206 7.74 21.42 -9.28
CA GLN A 206 8.92 21.63 -10.12
C GLN A 206 10.00 20.56 -9.92
N TRP A 207 9.81 19.60 -9.02
CA TRP A 207 10.78 18.54 -8.81
C TRP A 207 10.92 17.63 -10.03
N PRO A 208 12.16 17.39 -10.52
CA PRO A 208 12.40 16.39 -11.55
C PRO A 208 12.20 14.98 -11.00
N LYS A 209 11.85 14.02 -11.88
CA LYS A 209 11.65 12.60 -11.54
C LYS A 209 12.75 12.00 -10.65
N HIS A 210 13.98 12.46 -10.83
CA HIS A 210 15.10 12.17 -9.94
C HIS A 210 15.62 13.49 -9.37
N ILE A 211 15.61 13.61 -8.05
CA ILE A 211 16.02 14.83 -7.32
C ILE A 211 17.45 15.25 -7.67
N LYS A 212 18.31 14.29 -8.02
CA LYS A 212 19.69 14.51 -8.50
C LYS A 212 19.80 15.43 -9.71
N ASN A 213 18.73 15.53 -10.50
CA ASN A 213 18.69 16.31 -11.73
C ASN A 213 18.25 17.77 -11.49
N LEU A 214 18.19 18.20 -10.24
CA LEU A 214 17.94 19.60 -9.90
C LEU A 214 19.09 20.47 -10.42
N HIS A 215 18.71 21.63 -10.97
CA HIS A 215 19.60 22.52 -11.71
C HIS A 215 20.75 23.11 -10.87
N ASP A 216 20.66 23.05 -9.55
CA ASP A 216 21.63 23.60 -8.61
C ASP A 216 22.86 22.69 -8.39
N GLY A 217 22.80 21.41 -8.78
CA GLY A 217 23.88 20.43 -8.58
C GLY A 217 24.20 20.12 -7.11
N TYR A 218 23.53 20.78 -6.16
CA TYR A 218 23.82 20.70 -4.73
C TYR A 218 23.58 19.30 -4.19
N ILE A 219 22.42 18.74 -4.52
CA ILE A 219 22.01 17.40 -4.07
C ILE A 219 22.88 16.31 -4.70
N LYS A 220 23.32 16.51 -5.96
CA LYS A 220 24.21 15.58 -6.65
C LYS A 220 25.57 15.49 -5.96
N GLU A 221 26.13 16.63 -5.56
CA GLU A 221 27.40 16.67 -4.83
C GLU A 221 27.27 16.09 -3.42
N LEU A 222 26.20 16.45 -2.72
CA LEU A 222 25.90 15.89 -1.41
C LEU A 222 25.81 14.36 -1.43
N GLU A 223 25.09 13.81 -2.41
CA GLU A 223 24.95 12.37 -2.57
C GLU A 223 26.27 11.69 -2.95
N ARG A 224 27.11 12.35 -3.76
CA ARG A 224 28.47 11.88 -4.07
C ARG A 224 29.29 11.72 -2.79
N ILE A 225 29.33 12.75 -1.95
CA ILE A 225 30.11 12.74 -0.70
C ILE A 225 29.55 11.70 0.29
N LEU A 226 28.23 11.59 0.42
CA LEU A 226 27.60 10.56 1.26
C LEU A 226 27.93 9.13 0.79
N THR A 227 28.03 8.91 -0.53
CA THR A 227 28.39 7.61 -1.10
C THR A 227 29.87 7.30 -0.88
N GLU A 228 30.76 8.29 -1.05
CA GLU A 228 32.19 8.15 -0.80
C GLU A 228 32.50 7.84 0.68
N LYS A 229 31.79 8.48 1.61
CA LYS A 229 31.98 8.29 3.06
C LYS A 229 31.06 7.22 3.65
N GLN A 230 30.37 6.43 2.82
CA GLN A 230 29.42 5.42 3.29
C GLN A 230 30.07 4.37 4.20
N SER A 231 31.33 3.98 3.92
CA SER A 231 32.11 3.06 4.75
C SER A 231 32.40 3.63 6.13
N ASP A 232 32.67 4.93 6.21
CA ASP A 232 33.11 5.62 7.43
C ASP A 232 31.93 5.98 8.33
N ILE A 233 30.79 6.30 7.71
CA ILE A 233 29.52 6.55 8.41
C ILE A 233 29.01 5.25 9.06
N GLY A 234 29.09 4.12 8.35
CA GLY A 234 28.73 2.80 8.91
C GLY A 234 27.24 2.59 9.18
N TYR A 235 26.35 3.48 8.72
CA TYR A 235 24.90 3.33 8.82
C TYR A 235 24.15 4.02 7.66
N SER A 236 22.89 3.63 7.44
CA SER A 236 22.04 4.16 6.37
C SER A 236 21.51 5.57 6.67
N VAL A 237 21.74 6.50 5.72
CA VAL A 237 21.21 7.87 5.74
C VAL A 237 20.21 8.06 4.60
N LYS A 238 18.99 8.48 4.90
CA LYS A 238 17.97 8.83 3.92
C LYS A 238 18.10 10.29 3.51
N LEU A 239 18.17 10.55 2.21
CA LEU A 239 18.24 11.90 1.65
C LEU A 239 16.92 12.26 0.96
N THR A 240 16.34 13.42 1.29
CA THR A 240 15.17 13.98 0.60
C THR A 240 15.25 15.49 0.46
N SER A 241 14.62 16.06 -0.55
CA SER A 241 14.32 17.50 -0.58
C SER A 241 13.06 17.81 0.21
N ALA A 242 12.99 18.98 0.82
CA ALA A 242 11.83 19.55 1.49
C ALA A 242 11.53 20.94 0.94
N VAL A 243 10.26 21.28 0.76
CA VAL A 243 9.85 22.65 0.42
C VAL A 243 9.82 23.47 1.70
N VAL A 244 10.52 24.60 1.71
CA VAL A 244 10.60 25.53 2.85
C VAL A 244 10.39 26.95 2.33
N GLU A 245 9.57 27.72 3.04
CA GLU A 245 9.38 29.15 2.77
C GLU A 245 10.58 29.92 3.34
N SER A 246 11.63 30.14 2.54
CA SER A 246 12.74 31.02 2.92
C SER A 246 12.66 32.35 2.18
N LYS A 247 13.03 33.43 2.89
CA LYS A 247 13.06 34.81 2.37
C LYS A 247 14.38 35.16 1.65
N ASN A 248 15.39 34.28 1.67
CA ASN A 248 16.72 34.57 1.15
C ASN A 248 17.06 33.67 -0.04
N ASP A 249 16.83 34.18 -1.26
CA ASP A 249 17.22 33.57 -2.55
C ASP A 249 18.72 33.75 -2.84
N LEU A 250 19.59 33.28 -1.95
CA LEU A 250 21.01 33.13 -2.29
C LEU A 250 21.18 31.79 -3.02
N LYS A 251 21.51 31.88 -4.32
CA LYS A 251 21.52 30.79 -5.32
C LYS A 251 22.40 29.56 -5.00
N GLN A 252 23.06 29.47 -3.84
CA GLN A 252 24.05 28.41 -3.53
C GLN A 252 24.08 27.96 -2.06
N THR A 253 23.05 28.27 -1.26
CA THR A 253 22.95 27.83 0.15
C THR A 253 21.67 27.05 0.36
N ALA A 254 21.71 26.01 1.20
CA ALA A 254 20.53 25.24 1.56
C ALA A 254 20.45 25.02 3.08
N ASP A 255 19.24 25.00 3.61
CA ASP A 255 18.99 24.64 5.00
C ASP A 255 18.88 23.12 5.13
N TRP A 256 19.52 22.53 6.13
CA TRP A 256 19.48 21.10 6.38
C TRP A 256 18.64 20.83 7.61
N TYR A 257 17.75 19.86 7.51
CA TYR A 257 16.96 19.35 8.63
C TYR A 257 17.37 17.90 8.85
N LEU A 258 17.90 17.62 10.04
CA LEU A 258 18.39 16.31 10.42
C LEU A 258 17.43 15.68 11.43
N PHE A 259 16.87 14.54 11.05
CA PHE A 259 16.01 13.73 11.90
C PHE A 259 16.63 12.33 12.12
N PRO A 260 16.42 11.68 13.27
CA PRO A 260 15.60 12.10 14.41
C PRO A 260 16.24 13.15 15.31
N ASP A 261 17.45 13.64 15.03
CA ASP A 261 18.18 14.57 15.92
C ASP A 261 17.49 15.90 16.15
N GLN A 262 16.48 16.25 15.35
CA GLN A 262 15.74 17.51 15.44
C GLN A 262 16.70 18.71 15.39
N ILE A 263 17.63 18.71 14.44
CA ILE A 263 18.58 19.81 14.23
C ILE A 263 18.31 20.44 12.88
N LYS A 264 18.30 21.76 12.85
CA LYS A 264 18.32 22.55 11.62
C LYS A 264 19.67 23.25 11.50
N ILE A 265 20.28 23.18 10.33
CA ILE A 265 21.54 23.84 10.00
C ILE A 265 21.24 24.83 8.89
N ASN A 266 21.47 26.12 9.13
CA ASN A 266 21.06 27.14 8.18
C ASN A 266 22.20 27.49 7.23
N ASN A 267 21.84 27.85 6.00
CA ASN A 267 22.73 28.44 4.99
C ASN A 267 23.99 27.61 4.66
N VAL A 268 23.86 26.29 4.53
CA VAL A 268 25.00 25.42 4.22
C VAL A 268 25.44 25.61 2.76
N THR A 269 26.68 26.07 2.57
CA THR A 269 27.30 26.19 1.24
C THR A 269 27.90 24.87 0.76
N MET A 270 28.11 24.74 -0.56
CA MET A 270 28.72 23.55 -1.18
C MET A 270 30.08 23.16 -0.58
N LYS A 271 30.91 24.14 -0.19
CA LYS A 271 32.23 23.90 0.41
C LYS A 271 32.16 23.37 1.84
N GLN A 272 31.05 23.61 2.53
CA GLN A 272 30.86 23.23 3.93
C GLN A 272 30.23 21.84 4.07
N ILE A 273 29.74 21.24 2.99
CA ILE A 273 29.09 19.92 2.99
C ILE A 273 30.00 18.86 3.60
N GLU A 274 31.24 18.75 3.13
CA GLU A 274 32.16 17.71 3.56
C GLU A 274 32.57 17.84 5.05
N PRO A 275 32.99 19.02 5.55
CA PRO A 275 33.26 19.21 6.98
C PRO A 275 32.06 18.91 7.88
N ILE A 276 30.85 19.25 7.44
CA ILE A 276 29.62 18.99 8.19
C ILE A 276 29.36 17.48 8.25
N ILE A 277 29.53 16.77 7.13
CA ILE A 277 29.33 15.32 7.08
C ILE A 277 30.32 14.60 8.00
N ASP A 278 31.60 14.97 7.96
CA ASP A 278 32.62 14.38 8.82
C ASP A 278 32.31 14.57 10.30
N LYS A 279 31.78 15.74 10.66
CA LYS A 279 31.50 16.06 12.06
C LYS A 279 30.22 15.39 12.57
N LEU A 280 29.15 15.43 11.78
CA LEU A 280 27.85 14.91 12.19
C LEU A 280 27.72 13.41 12.01
N PHE A 281 28.20 12.87 10.90
CA PHE A 281 27.92 11.47 10.53
C PHE A 281 29.09 10.54 10.83
N VAL A 282 30.33 10.96 10.59
CA VAL A 282 31.54 10.12 10.79
C VAL A 282 32.02 10.16 12.24
N LYS A 283 32.16 11.37 12.82
CA LYS A 283 32.55 11.54 14.24
C LYS A 283 31.38 11.39 15.22
N ASP A 284 30.17 11.21 14.70
CA ASP A 284 28.93 10.99 15.46
C ASP A 284 28.70 12.02 16.59
N GLN A 285 28.98 13.30 16.35
CA GLN A 285 28.68 14.39 17.30
C GLN A 285 27.19 14.80 17.29
N SER A 286 26.33 13.88 16.91
CA SER A 286 24.90 14.09 16.93
C SER A 286 24.35 14.14 18.34
N VAL A 287 23.19 14.79 18.50
CA VAL A 287 22.48 14.87 19.77
C VAL A 287 22.02 13.49 20.28
N ILE A 288 21.65 12.60 19.36
CA ILE A 288 21.23 11.22 19.68
C ILE A 288 22.43 10.29 19.51
N GLU A 289 22.92 9.74 20.63
CA GLU A 289 23.99 8.75 20.62
C GLU A 289 23.41 7.36 20.33
N ILE A 290 23.71 6.87 19.13
CA ILE A 290 23.18 5.62 18.57
C ILE A 290 23.56 4.38 19.41
N LYS A 291 24.63 4.46 20.21
CA LYS A 291 25.14 3.32 21.01
C LYS A 291 24.43 3.15 22.37
N HIS A 292 23.65 4.12 22.82
CA HIS A 292 22.95 4.03 24.11
C HIS A 292 21.61 3.28 23.96
N LYS A 293 21.66 1.94 24.03
CA LYS A 293 20.49 1.03 23.93
C LYS A 293 19.45 1.15 25.05
N THR A 294 19.63 2.06 26.01
CA THR A 294 18.87 2.08 27.26
C THR A 294 17.79 3.17 27.34
N LYS A 295 17.80 4.16 26.45
CA LYS A 295 16.86 5.31 26.47
C LYS A 295 16.17 5.49 25.13
N THR A 296 14.89 5.90 25.13
CA THR A 296 14.16 6.23 23.89
C THR A 296 14.73 7.50 23.25
N ILE A 297 14.47 7.70 21.96
CA ILE A 297 14.91 8.88 21.20
C ILE A 297 14.45 10.16 21.90
N GLU A 298 13.21 10.17 22.37
CA GLU A 298 12.58 11.31 23.06
C GLU A 298 13.31 11.66 24.36
N GLN A 299 13.71 10.65 25.15
CA GLN A 299 14.47 10.85 26.39
C GLN A 299 15.86 11.41 26.12
N GLN A 300 16.52 10.98 25.04
CA GLN A 300 17.83 11.52 24.67
C GLN A 300 17.72 12.98 24.19
N LEU A 301 16.64 13.32 23.48
CA LEU A 301 16.37 14.69 23.03
C LEU A 301 16.09 15.66 24.19
N GLU A 302 15.50 15.18 25.30
CA GLU A 302 15.25 15.97 26.51
C GLU A 302 16.52 16.17 27.37
N GLU A 303 17.42 15.18 27.39
CA GLU A 303 18.63 15.21 28.24
C GLU A 303 19.82 15.92 27.57
N ASN A 304 19.97 15.82 26.24
CA ASN A 304 21.07 16.47 25.50
C ASN A 304 20.62 17.77 24.83
N ASN A 305 20.95 18.90 25.47
CA ASN A 305 20.77 20.25 24.91
C ASN A 305 21.98 20.74 24.08
N ASN A 306 23.05 19.96 23.99
CA ASN A 306 24.27 20.38 23.33
C ASN A 306 24.15 20.28 21.81
N LEU A 307 24.01 21.42 21.14
CA LEU A 307 24.05 21.49 19.68
C LEU A 307 25.49 21.34 19.17
N PRO A 308 25.69 20.69 18.01
CA PRO A 308 27.00 20.61 17.37
C PRO A 308 27.50 22.01 16.99
N VAL A 309 28.65 22.40 17.53
CA VAL A 309 29.26 23.71 17.24
C VAL A 309 30.06 23.62 15.96
N PHE A 310 29.74 24.40 14.93
CA PHE A 310 30.52 24.47 13.68
C PHE A 310 31.44 25.71 13.68
N SER A 311 32.26 25.88 12.64
CA SER A 311 33.05 27.12 12.46
C SER A 311 32.12 28.34 12.35
N GLU A 312 32.69 29.55 12.49
CA GLU A 312 32.01 30.85 12.73
C GLU A 312 30.93 31.31 11.73
N GLN A 313 30.51 30.49 10.76
CA GLN A 313 29.55 30.84 9.70
C GLN A 313 28.35 29.89 9.56
N ILE A 314 28.27 28.83 10.35
CA ILE A 314 27.16 27.85 10.30
C ILE A 314 26.36 27.95 11.60
N THR A 315 25.10 28.35 11.49
CA THR A 315 24.18 28.39 12.65
C THR A 315 23.39 27.10 12.74
N CYS A 316 23.28 26.56 13.96
CA CYS A 316 22.46 25.39 14.25
C CYS A 316 21.34 25.77 15.19
N GLU A 317 20.14 25.31 14.86
CA GLU A 317 18.91 25.54 15.61
C GLU A 317 18.33 24.20 16.05
N ARG A 318 17.82 24.13 17.29
CA ARG A 318 17.06 22.98 17.77
C ARG A 318 15.64 23.08 17.24
N LEU A 319 15.19 22.04 16.56
CA LEU A 319 13.80 21.90 16.17
C LEU A 319 13.03 21.35 17.38
N GLN A 320 11.90 21.99 17.70
CA GLN A 320 11.00 21.53 18.76
C GLN A 320 9.74 20.92 18.14
N GLY A 321 8.99 20.20 18.96
CA GLY A 321 7.69 19.67 18.58
C GLY A 321 7.73 18.45 17.64
N LEU A 322 6.57 18.17 17.06
CA LEU A 322 6.30 17.05 16.17
C LEU A 322 6.49 17.48 14.71
N TRP A 323 7.26 16.71 13.94
CA TRP A 323 7.48 16.98 12.52
C TRP A 323 6.83 15.89 11.67
N VAL A 324 5.86 16.28 10.85
CA VAL A 324 5.10 15.41 9.96
C VAL A 324 5.54 15.65 8.52
N LEU A 325 6.30 14.72 7.98
CA LEU A 325 6.86 14.81 6.63
C LEU A 325 5.98 14.03 5.66
N VAL A 326 5.49 14.70 4.61
CA VAL A 326 4.54 14.12 3.64
C VAL A 326 5.14 14.12 2.23
N CYS A 327 5.07 12.98 1.55
CA CYS A 327 5.56 12.83 0.19
C CYS A 327 4.65 13.51 -0.83
N CYS A 328 5.16 14.52 -1.55
CA CYS A 328 4.42 15.28 -2.58
C CYS A 328 5.05 15.19 -3.98
N HIS A 329 5.86 14.17 -4.25
CA HIS A 329 6.67 14.09 -5.47
C HIS A 329 5.90 13.59 -6.71
N ASN A 330 5.30 14.52 -7.46
CA ASN A 330 4.45 14.23 -8.62
C ASN A 330 5.16 13.52 -9.79
N GLN A 331 6.33 14.00 -10.22
CA GLN A 331 7.06 13.44 -11.38
C GLN A 331 7.62 12.03 -11.14
N ARG A 332 7.86 11.68 -9.88
CA ARG A 332 8.27 10.33 -9.49
C ARG A 332 7.08 9.40 -9.33
N ASP A 333 6.02 9.89 -8.71
CA ASP A 333 4.80 9.16 -8.42
C ASP A 333 3.60 10.13 -8.40
N GLN A 334 2.78 10.04 -9.44
CA GLN A 334 1.61 10.89 -9.61
C GLN A 334 0.65 10.79 -8.43
N ARG A 335 0.57 9.62 -7.77
CA ARG A 335 -0.31 9.38 -6.63
C ARG A 335 0.14 10.21 -5.43
N CYS A 336 1.45 10.25 -5.16
CA CYS A 336 2.03 11.13 -4.14
C CYS A 336 1.84 12.61 -4.50
N GLY A 337 1.97 12.97 -5.79
CA GLY A 337 1.75 14.33 -6.26
C GLY A 337 0.34 14.87 -6.02
N VAL A 338 -0.67 13.99 -6.05
CA VAL A 338 -2.07 14.39 -5.82
C VAL A 338 -2.48 14.23 -4.36
N ILE A 339 -2.10 13.14 -3.70
CA ILE A 339 -2.49 12.84 -2.31
C ILE A 339 -1.72 13.69 -1.31
N GLY A 340 -0.41 13.87 -1.52
CA GLY A 340 0.47 14.55 -0.58
C GLY A 340 0.01 15.97 -0.22
N PRO A 341 -0.28 16.84 -1.20
CA PRO A 341 -0.79 18.19 -0.92
C PRO A 341 -2.09 18.18 -0.13
N ILE A 342 -3.03 17.29 -0.44
CA ILE A 342 -4.30 17.16 0.29
C ILE A 342 -4.06 16.82 1.76
N LEU A 343 -3.12 15.91 2.04
CA LEU A 343 -2.76 15.55 3.41
C LEU A 343 -2.13 16.71 4.17
N VAL A 344 -1.25 17.48 3.52
CA VAL A 344 -0.60 18.64 4.14
C VAL A 344 -1.62 19.74 4.46
N ASP A 345 -2.51 20.04 3.52
CA ASP A 345 -3.58 21.02 3.74
C ASP A 345 -4.50 20.61 4.91
N GLU A 346 -4.75 19.30 5.08
CA GLU A 346 -5.54 18.78 6.20
C GLU A 346 -4.78 18.85 7.53
N ILE A 347 -3.47 18.60 7.53
CA ILE A 347 -2.61 18.78 8.70
C ILE A 347 -2.61 20.26 9.13
N GLU A 348 -2.42 21.19 8.21
CA GLU A 348 -2.42 22.62 8.49
C GLU A 348 -3.76 23.09 9.08
N LYS A 349 -4.89 22.62 8.52
CA LYS A 349 -6.24 22.88 9.08
C LYS A 349 -6.38 22.32 10.50
N TYR A 350 -5.90 21.11 10.75
CA TYR A 350 -5.96 20.50 12.08
C TYR A 350 -5.13 21.28 13.11
N ILE A 351 -3.93 21.71 12.72
CA ILE A 351 -3.03 22.52 13.54
C ILE A 351 -3.69 23.85 13.91
N GLN A 352 -4.29 24.54 12.94
CA GLN A 352 -5.02 25.79 13.17
C GLN A 352 -6.24 25.60 14.07
N LYS A 353 -6.98 24.49 13.91
CA LYS A 353 -8.18 24.20 14.70
C LYS A 353 -7.86 23.88 16.17
N THR A 354 -6.72 23.23 16.42
CA THR A 354 -6.32 22.77 17.76
C THR A 354 -5.45 23.78 18.51
N ASP A 355 -5.12 24.91 17.88
CA ASP A 355 -4.23 25.95 18.41
C ASP A 355 -2.86 25.40 18.86
N ARG A 356 -2.37 24.36 18.15
CA ARG A 356 -1.08 23.68 18.42
C ARG A 356 0.02 24.12 17.45
N VAL A 357 -0.10 25.34 16.91
CA VAL A 357 0.75 25.86 15.82
C VAL A 357 2.25 25.83 16.19
N ASP A 358 2.57 26.06 17.46
CA ASP A 358 3.95 26.15 17.91
C ASP A 358 4.63 24.78 18.13
N ASN A 359 3.86 23.68 18.12
CA ASN A 359 4.34 22.35 18.50
C ASN A 359 4.24 21.31 17.39
N ILE A 360 3.59 21.60 16.26
CA ILE A 360 3.42 20.64 15.16
C ILE A 360 3.78 21.33 13.85
N HIS A 361 4.67 20.71 13.09
CA HIS A 361 5.17 21.22 11.82
C HIS A 361 4.95 20.21 10.71
N SER A 362 4.48 20.65 9.55
CA SER A 362 4.33 19.83 8.35
C SER A 362 5.35 20.22 7.28
N LEU A 363 6.00 19.24 6.65
CA LEU A 363 6.92 19.45 5.55
C LEU A 363 6.51 18.65 4.31
N LYS A 364 6.42 19.33 3.17
CA LYS A 364 6.29 18.69 1.85
C LYS A 364 7.67 18.19 1.45
N ILE A 365 7.82 16.88 1.34
CA ILE A 365 9.09 16.25 0.99
C ILE A 365 9.02 15.50 -0.33
N SER A 366 10.20 15.30 -0.91
CA SER A 366 10.40 14.45 -2.09
C SER A 366 10.16 12.97 -1.78
N HIS A 367 10.12 12.14 -2.81
CA HIS A 367 9.69 10.75 -2.74
C HIS A 367 10.35 9.92 -1.63
N ILE A 368 9.52 9.35 -0.75
CA ILE A 368 9.92 8.45 0.33
C ILE A 368 9.20 7.09 0.22
N GLY A 369 9.98 6.01 0.29
CA GLY A 369 9.50 4.63 0.26
C GLY A 369 8.92 4.20 -1.09
N GLY A 370 8.42 2.96 -1.17
CA GLY A 370 7.79 2.45 -2.40
C GLY A 370 6.53 3.24 -2.82
N HIS A 371 6.41 3.47 -4.14
CA HIS A 371 5.33 4.20 -4.84
C HIS A 371 3.96 3.47 -4.86
N ARG A 372 3.96 2.18 -4.51
CA ARG A 372 2.76 1.35 -4.55
C ARG A 372 1.69 1.71 -3.49
N PHE A 373 2.08 2.32 -2.36
CA PHE A 373 1.23 2.52 -1.16
C PHE A 373 0.88 3.99 -0.85
N ALA A 374 0.80 4.84 -1.88
CA ALA A 374 0.68 6.31 -1.81
C ALA A 374 -0.14 6.88 -0.62
N GLY A 375 0.24 8.09 -0.20
CA GLY A 375 -0.07 8.66 1.11
C GLY A 375 1.03 8.39 2.14
N ASN A 376 2.30 8.52 1.72
CA ASN A 376 3.45 8.22 2.58
C ASN A 376 3.74 9.39 3.51
N VAL A 377 3.72 9.10 4.82
CA VAL A 377 3.95 10.08 5.89
C VAL A 377 4.99 9.52 6.86
N ILE A 378 5.96 10.34 7.27
CA ILE A 378 6.92 10.01 8.33
C ILE A 378 6.72 10.99 9.46
N VAL A 379 6.68 10.50 10.69
CA VAL A 379 6.52 11.32 11.89
C VAL A 379 7.79 11.27 12.73
N TYR A 380 8.35 12.43 13.05
CA TYR A 380 9.48 12.60 13.96
C TYR A 380 9.05 13.31 15.26
N PRO A 381 9.65 12.97 16.42
CA PRO A 381 10.93 12.27 16.62
C PRO A 381 10.90 10.74 16.53
N SER A 382 9.72 10.11 16.66
CA SER A 382 9.60 8.64 16.72
C SER A 382 10.11 7.89 15.48
N GLY A 383 10.20 8.58 14.33
CA GLY A 383 10.63 8.01 13.05
C GLY A 383 9.68 6.94 12.53
N THR A 384 8.39 7.07 12.82
CA THR A 384 7.37 6.10 12.42
C THR A 384 6.89 6.38 11.00
N TRP A 385 6.84 5.35 10.16
CA TRP A 385 6.40 5.44 8.76
C TRP A 385 4.98 4.93 8.57
N TYR A 386 4.17 5.73 7.89
CA TYR A 386 2.80 5.41 7.51
C TYR A 386 2.63 5.44 5.98
N GLY A 387 1.76 4.56 5.48
CA GLY A 387 1.30 4.51 4.09
C GLY A 387 -0.21 4.46 4.03
N ARG A 388 -0.78 4.70 2.84
CA ARG A 388 -2.24 4.77 2.63
C ARG A 388 -2.95 5.73 3.59
N VAL A 389 -2.25 6.79 4.00
CA VAL A 389 -2.83 7.78 4.90
C VAL A 389 -3.95 8.52 4.17
N LEU A 390 -5.09 8.64 4.84
CA LEU A 390 -6.27 9.36 4.39
C LEU A 390 -6.39 10.63 5.24
N PRO A 391 -7.11 11.67 4.77
CA PRO A 391 -7.26 12.91 5.53
C PRO A 391 -7.91 12.67 6.91
N CYS A 392 -8.85 11.74 7.01
CA CYS A 392 -9.48 11.36 8.29
C CYS A 392 -8.53 10.72 9.32
N HIS A 393 -7.37 10.20 8.88
CA HIS A 393 -6.38 9.64 9.80
C HIS A 393 -5.51 10.71 10.45
N ILE A 394 -5.47 11.93 9.91
CA ILE A 394 -4.57 12.99 10.38
C ILE A 394 -4.76 13.34 11.85
N PRO A 395 -6.00 13.57 12.36
CA PRO A 395 -6.21 13.84 13.79
C PRO A 395 -5.68 12.72 14.68
N LEU A 396 -6.04 11.47 14.35
CA LEU A 396 -5.61 10.28 15.10
C LEU A 396 -4.10 10.09 15.06
N LEU A 397 -3.47 10.31 13.91
CA LEU A 397 -2.03 10.20 13.70
C LEU A 397 -1.29 11.24 14.55
N ILE A 398 -1.72 12.49 14.53
CA ILE A 398 -1.09 13.55 15.31
C ILE A 398 -1.26 13.29 16.82
N ASP A 399 -2.49 13.02 17.28
CA ASP A 399 -2.75 12.84 18.71
C ASP A 399 -2.02 11.62 19.30
N ALA A 400 -1.85 10.56 18.52
CA ALA A 400 -1.08 9.38 18.91
C ALA A 400 0.42 9.62 19.11
N HIS A 401 0.99 10.68 18.50
CA HIS A 401 2.40 11.05 18.64
C HIS A 401 2.64 12.27 19.53
N VAL A 402 1.63 13.12 19.74
CA VAL A 402 1.72 14.24 20.70
C VAL A 402 1.66 13.74 22.15
N SER A 403 0.84 12.71 22.41
CA SER A 403 0.66 12.18 23.76
C SER A 403 1.60 10.98 23.99
N SER A 404 2.81 11.23 24.48
CA SER A 404 3.81 10.18 24.76
C SER A 404 3.33 9.10 25.75
N SER A 405 2.20 9.29 26.43
CA SER A 405 1.65 8.39 27.45
C SER A 405 0.21 7.92 27.24
N SER A 406 -0.50 8.37 26.19
CA SER A 406 -1.96 8.24 26.11
C SER A 406 -2.42 7.37 24.92
N SER A 407 -2.78 6.13 25.28
CA SER A 407 -3.49 5.09 24.53
C SER A 407 -2.66 4.28 23.52
N ASN A 408 -2.18 3.12 23.97
CA ASN A 408 -1.87 1.99 23.08
C ASN A 408 -3.02 1.78 22.08
N ASP A 409 -4.26 2.05 22.48
CA ASP A 409 -5.45 1.94 21.62
C ASP A 409 -5.40 2.80 20.35
N LEU A 410 -4.85 4.03 20.39
CA LEU A 410 -4.70 4.85 19.17
C LEU A 410 -3.61 4.30 18.25
N LYS A 411 -2.50 3.81 18.83
CA LYS A 411 -1.42 3.18 18.05
C LYS A 411 -1.86 1.83 17.46
N GLU A 412 -2.67 1.06 18.17
CA GLU A 412 -3.34 -0.15 17.67
C GLU A 412 -4.22 0.17 16.46
N LYS A 413 -4.99 1.27 16.53
CA LYS A 413 -5.77 1.73 15.38
C LYS A 413 -4.86 2.08 14.20
N LEU A 414 -3.71 2.71 14.40
CA LEU A 414 -2.83 3.08 13.29
C LEU A 414 -2.01 1.91 12.69
N LYS A 415 -2.01 0.71 13.30
CA LYS A 415 -1.23 -0.45 12.82
C LYS A 415 -1.44 -0.80 11.34
N PRO A 416 -2.65 -0.79 10.78
CA PRO A 416 -2.86 -1.16 9.37
C PRO A 416 -2.21 -0.18 8.38
N LEU A 417 -1.86 1.02 8.83
CA LEU A 417 -1.19 2.05 8.04
C LEU A 417 0.33 2.00 8.18
N LEU A 418 0.84 1.22 9.14
CA LEU A 418 2.25 1.18 9.47
C LEU A 418 3.06 0.52 8.34
N ARG A 419 4.19 1.14 8.00
CA ARG A 419 5.16 0.60 7.04
C ARG A 419 6.46 0.16 7.67
N GLY A 420 6.83 0.76 8.80
CA GLY A 420 8.10 0.50 9.47
C GLY A 420 8.47 1.60 10.46
N TYR A 421 9.65 1.44 11.04
CA TYR A 421 10.23 2.33 12.04
C TYR A 421 11.67 2.68 11.67
N LEU A 422 12.20 3.73 12.29
CA LEU A 422 13.60 4.10 12.23
C LEU A 422 14.51 2.95 12.70
N ASP A 423 15.70 2.87 12.13
CA ASP A 423 16.71 1.90 12.57
C ASP A 423 17.43 2.35 13.84
N THR A 424 17.12 1.68 14.95
CA THR A 424 17.71 1.90 16.28
C THR A 424 18.81 0.90 16.64
N SER A 425 19.21 -0.01 15.72
CA SER A 425 19.93 -1.26 16.07
C SER A 425 21.44 -1.24 16.34
#